data_AF-A0A2H0RSC6-F1
#
_entry.id   AF-A0A2H0RSC6-F1
#
_cell.length_a   1.000
_cell.length_b   1.000
_cell.length_c   1.000
_cell.angle_alpha   90.00
_cell.angle_beta   90.00
_cell.angle_gamma   90.00
#
_symmetry.space_group_name_H-M   'P 1'
#
loop_
_entity.id
_entity.type
_entity.pdbx_description
1 polymer ?
#
loop_
_entity_poly.entity_id
_entity_poly.type
_entity_poly.pdbx_seq_one_letter_code
_entity_poly.pdbx_strand_id
1 'polypeptide(L)'
;MKIHCSGIGGIGLSAYAALQKSSGHIVSGSDRAETPLLENLREQGIFVSLQQDGSALPKDADLFVYSEAIPSDCPERILAKEYGMVQQSYFQALGNVSLEYETVIAVCGTHGKSTTTAMAAHALLALGKDPTVIVGTKVPVLDGKNWRKGGKKILLLEACEYRCSFLHLHPTMILLTNVDWDHVDAFPLREEYEDAFVQFVQKLPSHGHVITHMQDAECADALLKAGCEHVIDADDISRLQEPKLWGKHMRDNSRLVIALCHAMDLCPAGLLDDFRGCWRRMEEKGQTKHGALVIDDYAHHPKEIMATVAAMRERYPDRRLI
;
A
#
# COMPACT_ATOMS: atom_id res chain seq x y z
N MET A 1 -20.79 -0.33 13.96
CA MET A 1 -20.12 -1.37 14.78
C MET A 1 -19.15 -0.73 15.75
N LYS A 2 -18.83 -1.41 16.84
CA LYS A 2 -17.74 -1.15 17.78
C LYS A 2 -16.55 -2.03 17.41
N ILE A 3 -15.44 -1.41 17.04
CA ILE A 3 -14.24 -2.08 16.56
C ILE A 3 -13.10 -1.78 17.53
N HIS A 4 -12.40 -2.82 17.98
CA HIS A 4 -11.17 -2.68 18.76
C HIS A 4 -9.98 -3.19 17.95
N CYS A 5 -8.96 -2.35 17.78
CA CYS A 5 -7.78 -2.64 16.98
C CYS A 5 -6.55 -2.86 17.87
N SER A 6 -5.95 -4.05 17.84
CA SER A 6 -4.73 -4.38 18.60
C SER A 6 -3.47 -4.27 17.71
N GLY A 7 -2.49 -3.48 18.16
CA GLY A 7 -1.36 -3.05 17.32
C GLY A 7 -1.74 -1.92 16.37
N ILE A 8 -2.62 -1.02 16.83
CA ILE A 8 -3.24 0.03 16.00
C ILE A 8 -2.21 1.04 15.45
N GLY A 9 -1.00 1.09 16.01
CA GLY A 9 0.10 1.95 15.56
C GLY A 9 0.80 1.46 14.29
N GLY A 10 0.48 0.25 13.80
CA GLY A 10 0.97 -0.21 12.50
C GLY A 10 0.46 0.66 11.34
N ILE A 11 1.29 0.87 10.30
CA ILE A 11 0.93 1.74 9.17
C ILE A 11 -0.35 1.29 8.45
N GLY A 12 -0.57 -0.02 8.28
CA GLY A 12 -1.81 -0.53 7.69
C GLY A 12 -3.01 -0.41 8.64
N LEU A 13 -2.88 -0.90 9.88
CA LEU A 13 -4.00 -0.96 10.82
C LEU A 13 -4.47 0.43 11.27
N SER A 14 -3.56 1.40 11.37
CA SER A 14 -3.91 2.81 11.63
C SER A 14 -4.78 3.40 10.51
N ALA A 15 -4.42 3.16 9.24
CA ALA A 15 -5.21 3.57 8.08
C ALA A 15 -6.61 2.94 8.08
N TYR A 16 -6.69 1.64 8.33
CA TYR A 16 -7.97 0.94 8.46
C TYR A 16 -8.82 1.51 9.61
N ALA A 17 -8.24 1.69 10.80
CA ALA A 17 -8.94 2.21 11.96
C ALA A 17 -9.51 3.62 11.71
N ALA A 18 -8.71 4.49 11.10
CA ALA A 18 -9.12 5.84 10.72
C ALA A 18 -10.24 5.82 9.65
N LEU A 19 -10.12 4.95 8.65
CA LEU A 19 -11.17 4.77 7.64
C LEU A 19 -12.48 4.30 8.29
N GLN A 20 -12.44 3.30 9.17
CA GLN A 20 -13.63 2.81 9.88
C GLN A 20 -14.27 3.89 10.76
N LYS A 21 -13.47 4.67 11.49
CA LYS A 21 -13.94 5.82 12.26
C LYS A 21 -14.64 6.84 11.36
N SER A 22 -14.03 7.17 10.23
CA SER A 22 -14.60 8.10 9.25
C SER A 22 -15.88 7.57 8.59
N SER A 23 -16.07 6.25 8.55
CA SER A 23 -17.29 5.56 8.10
C SER A 23 -18.39 5.47 9.16
N GLY A 24 -18.18 6.05 10.35
CA GLY A 24 -19.19 6.14 11.41
C GLY A 24 -19.13 5.00 12.43
N HIS A 25 -18.10 4.16 12.39
CA HIS A 25 -17.88 3.12 13.39
C HIS A 25 -17.29 3.72 14.68
N ILE A 26 -17.56 3.08 15.81
CA ILE A 26 -16.91 3.40 17.08
C ILE A 26 -15.61 2.60 17.09
N VAL A 27 -14.47 3.28 17.02
CA VAL A 27 -13.16 2.64 16.94
C VAL A 27 -12.34 2.97 18.19
N SER A 28 -11.69 1.94 18.73
CA SER A 28 -10.71 2.02 19.80
C SER A 28 -9.54 1.11 19.47
N GLY A 29 -8.43 1.21 20.20
CA GLY A 29 -7.35 0.26 20.04
C GLY A 29 -6.26 0.37 21.08
N SER A 30 -5.23 -0.43 20.88
CA SER A 30 -4.06 -0.50 21.74
C SER A 30 -2.78 -0.67 20.92
N ASP A 31 -1.68 -0.17 21.47
CA ASP A 31 -0.33 -0.43 20.97
C ASP A 31 0.65 -0.46 22.16
N ARG A 32 1.90 -0.87 21.94
CA ARG A 32 2.93 -0.94 23.00
C ARG A 32 3.80 0.29 23.07
N ALA A 33 3.88 1.05 21.97
CA ALA A 33 4.78 2.19 21.85
C ALA A 33 4.06 3.40 21.29
N GLU A 34 4.45 4.58 21.77
CA GLU A 34 3.97 5.83 21.21
C GLU A 34 4.57 6.05 19.81
N THR A 35 3.73 6.47 18.86
CA THR A 35 4.18 6.76 17.48
C THR A 35 3.43 7.96 16.90
N PRO A 36 3.99 8.64 15.89
CA PRO A 36 3.30 9.74 15.20
C PRO A 36 1.96 9.33 14.53
N LEU A 37 1.70 8.03 14.36
CA LEU A 37 0.42 7.54 13.84
C LEU A 37 -0.66 7.55 14.93
N LEU A 38 -0.29 7.24 16.18
CA LEU A 38 -1.23 7.23 17.31
C LEU A 38 -1.73 8.62 17.65
N GLU A 39 -0.85 9.62 17.62
CA GLU A 39 -1.23 11.04 17.77
C GLU A 39 -2.33 11.42 16.78
N ASN A 40 -2.15 11.07 15.50
CA ASN A 40 -3.13 11.35 14.46
C ASN A 40 -4.47 10.62 14.66
N LEU A 41 -4.46 9.40 15.23
CA LEU A 41 -5.70 8.69 15.57
C LEU A 41 -6.43 9.37 16.74
N ARG A 42 -5.69 9.85 17.76
CA ARG A 42 -6.26 10.56 18.90
C ARG A 42 -6.89 11.89 18.50
N GLU A 43 -6.26 12.63 17.57
CA GLU A 43 -6.84 13.85 16.97
C GLU A 43 -8.20 13.60 16.28
N GLN A 44 -8.41 12.38 15.77
CA GLN A 44 -9.68 11.95 15.18
C GLN A 44 -10.69 11.44 16.23
N GLY A 45 -10.36 11.51 17.52
CA GLY A 45 -11.21 11.02 18.61
C GLY A 45 -11.29 9.50 18.67
N ILE A 46 -10.22 8.80 18.28
CA ILE A 46 -10.05 7.36 18.51
C ILE A 46 -9.31 7.18 19.83
N PHE A 47 -9.89 6.38 20.73
CA PHE A 47 -9.22 6.03 21.99
C PHE A 47 -8.10 5.02 21.70
N VAL A 48 -6.88 5.32 22.17
CA VAL A 48 -5.71 4.45 22.04
C VAL A 48 -5.04 4.25 23.40
N SER A 49 -4.97 2.99 23.83
CA SER A 49 -4.24 2.56 25.02
C SER A 49 -2.79 2.20 24.69
N LEU A 50 -1.85 2.54 25.58
CA LEU A 50 -0.48 1.99 25.53
C LEU A 50 -0.31 0.71 26.35
N GLN A 51 -1.41 0.23 26.95
CA GLN A 51 -1.49 -1.05 27.64
C GLN A 51 -2.22 -2.04 26.73
N GLN A 52 -1.47 -3.04 26.26
CA GLN A 52 -1.94 -4.10 25.37
C GLN A 52 -2.13 -5.43 26.14
N ASP A 53 -2.73 -5.33 27.33
CA ASP A 53 -2.96 -6.43 28.26
C ASP A 53 -4.44 -6.83 28.37
N GLY A 54 -5.31 -6.21 27.55
CA GLY A 54 -6.75 -6.46 27.56
C GLY A 54 -7.56 -5.51 28.43
N SER A 55 -6.92 -4.72 29.29
CA SER A 55 -7.64 -3.75 30.14
C SER A 55 -8.42 -2.68 29.34
N ALA A 56 -7.96 -2.38 28.13
CA ALA A 56 -8.56 -1.41 27.21
C ALA A 56 -9.58 -2.01 26.23
N LEU A 57 -9.78 -3.34 26.22
CA LEU A 57 -10.69 -4.02 25.31
C LEU A 57 -12.15 -3.87 25.79
N PRO A 58 -13.03 -3.17 25.07
CA PRO A 58 -14.44 -3.04 25.45
C PRO A 58 -15.15 -4.39 25.32
N LYS A 59 -15.79 -4.87 26.38
CA LYS A 59 -16.50 -6.19 26.38
C LYS A 59 -17.63 -6.29 25.36
N ASP A 60 -18.17 -5.14 24.94
CA ASP A 60 -19.26 -4.99 23.99
C ASP A 60 -18.79 -4.60 22.58
N ALA A 61 -17.49 -4.78 22.28
CA ALA A 61 -16.99 -4.63 20.91
C ALA A 61 -17.57 -5.73 19.99
N ASP A 62 -17.96 -5.36 18.78
CA ASP A 62 -18.52 -6.28 17.78
C ASP A 62 -17.41 -7.03 17.03
N LEU A 63 -16.28 -6.35 16.80
CA LEU A 63 -15.16 -6.83 16.00
C LEU A 63 -13.82 -6.50 16.67
N PHE A 64 -12.96 -7.51 16.78
CA PHE A 64 -11.58 -7.37 17.21
C PHE A 64 -10.65 -7.56 16.01
N VAL A 65 -9.92 -6.51 15.64
CA VAL A 65 -8.95 -6.53 14.53
C VAL A 65 -7.54 -6.47 15.08
N TYR A 66 -6.64 -7.31 14.59
CA TYR A 66 -5.25 -7.33 15.06
C TYR A 66 -4.24 -7.23 13.90
N SER A 67 -3.09 -6.63 14.17
CA SER A 67 -1.95 -6.70 13.26
C SER A 67 -1.27 -8.08 13.32
N GLU A 68 -0.57 -8.48 12.26
CA GLU A 68 0.19 -9.75 12.24
C GLU A 68 1.28 -9.86 13.32
N ALA A 69 1.69 -8.72 13.91
CA ALA A 69 2.62 -8.69 15.03
C ALA A 69 1.98 -9.13 16.36
N ILE A 70 0.66 -9.32 16.42
CA ILE A 70 -0.05 -9.71 17.65
C ILE A 70 -0.22 -11.24 17.69
N PRO A 71 0.56 -11.94 18.55
CA PRO A 71 0.51 -13.39 18.62
C PRO A 71 -0.80 -13.86 19.24
N SER A 72 -1.21 -15.10 18.94
CA SER A 72 -2.51 -15.66 19.36
C SER A 72 -2.69 -15.83 20.86
N ASP A 73 -1.59 -15.85 21.62
CA ASP A 73 -1.55 -15.92 23.07
C ASP A 73 -1.51 -14.53 23.75
N CYS A 74 -1.57 -13.44 22.97
CA CYS A 74 -1.69 -12.10 23.52
C CYS A 74 -2.98 -11.96 24.36
N PRO A 75 -2.94 -11.33 25.55
CA PRO A 75 -4.11 -11.22 26.44
C PRO A 75 -5.38 -10.69 25.76
N GLU A 76 -5.25 -9.69 24.89
CA GLU A 76 -6.39 -9.13 24.14
C GLU A 76 -7.05 -10.14 23.20
N ARG A 77 -6.26 -11.00 22.54
CA ARG A 77 -6.80 -12.04 21.65
C ARG A 77 -7.51 -13.16 22.40
N ILE A 78 -6.98 -13.51 23.58
CA ILE A 78 -7.62 -14.48 24.48
C ILE A 78 -8.94 -13.91 24.99
N LEU A 79 -8.94 -12.68 25.52
CA LEU A 79 -10.14 -12.02 26.04
C LEU A 79 -11.19 -11.77 24.96
N ALA A 80 -10.79 -11.35 23.76
CA ALA A 80 -11.72 -11.19 22.64
C ALA A 80 -12.43 -12.52 22.32
N LYS A 81 -11.72 -13.66 22.43
CA LYS A 81 -12.31 -14.99 22.26
C LYS A 81 -13.28 -15.33 23.39
N GLU A 82 -12.91 -15.06 24.63
CA GLU A 82 -13.76 -15.27 25.81
C GLU A 82 -15.04 -14.44 25.77
N TYR A 83 -14.97 -13.22 25.24
CA TYR A 83 -16.12 -12.34 25.03
C TYR A 83 -16.96 -12.72 23.80
N GLY A 84 -16.57 -13.74 23.04
CA GLY A 84 -17.29 -14.20 21.86
C GLY A 84 -17.23 -13.25 20.66
N MET A 85 -16.21 -12.38 20.60
CA MET A 85 -16.04 -11.40 19.52
C MET A 85 -15.58 -12.08 18.24
N VAL A 86 -16.01 -11.54 17.10
CA VAL A 86 -15.41 -11.88 15.80
C VAL A 86 -13.99 -11.35 15.79
N GLN A 87 -13.02 -12.21 15.48
CA GLN A 87 -11.61 -11.83 15.34
C GLN A 87 -11.18 -11.90 13.89
N GLN A 88 -10.48 -10.87 13.43
CA GLN A 88 -9.92 -10.81 12.08
C GLN A 88 -8.51 -10.23 12.11
N SER A 89 -7.62 -10.75 11.27
CA SER A 89 -6.38 -10.03 10.98
C SER A 89 -6.72 -8.72 10.24
N TYR A 90 -5.81 -7.75 10.29
CA TYR A 90 -5.89 -6.53 9.49
C TYR A 90 -6.19 -6.83 8.01
N PHE A 91 -5.53 -7.84 7.44
CA PHE A 91 -5.69 -8.19 6.02
C PHE A 91 -7.06 -8.78 5.72
N GLN A 92 -7.61 -9.62 6.60
CA GLN A 92 -8.99 -10.11 6.48
C GLN A 92 -10.01 -8.98 6.58
N ALA A 93 -9.82 -8.07 7.55
CA ALA A 93 -10.70 -6.93 7.74
C ALA A 93 -10.65 -5.96 6.54
N LEU A 94 -9.47 -5.76 5.95
CA LEU A 94 -9.30 -4.99 4.71
C LEU A 94 -9.93 -5.68 3.50
N GLY A 95 -9.87 -7.02 3.43
CA GLY A 95 -10.57 -7.82 2.43
C GLY A 95 -12.09 -7.63 2.47
N ASN A 96 -12.67 -7.49 3.66
CA ASN A 96 -14.10 -7.16 3.79
C ASN A 96 -14.40 -5.74 3.30
N VAL A 97 -13.51 -4.78 3.58
CA VAL A 97 -13.64 -3.42 3.04
C VAL A 97 -13.59 -3.43 1.51
N SER A 98 -12.74 -4.25 0.89
CA SER A 98 -12.65 -4.29 -0.58
C SER A 98 -13.93 -4.75 -1.26
N LEU A 99 -14.73 -5.59 -0.60
CA LEU A 99 -16.04 -6.03 -1.12
C LEU A 99 -17.08 -4.89 -1.21
N GLU A 100 -16.86 -3.77 -0.52
CA GLU A 100 -17.80 -2.65 -0.50
C GLU A 100 -17.65 -1.68 -1.68
N TYR A 101 -16.70 -1.91 -2.59
CA TYR A 101 -16.34 -0.99 -3.67
C TYR A 101 -16.56 -1.62 -5.05
N GLU A 102 -17.00 -0.79 -6.01
CA GLU A 102 -17.21 -1.20 -7.40
C GLU A 102 -15.88 -1.48 -8.12
N THR A 103 -14.87 -0.65 -7.88
CA THR A 103 -13.54 -0.75 -8.46
C THR A 103 -12.50 -0.85 -7.35
N VAL A 104 -11.76 -1.95 -7.32
CA VAL A 104 -10.67 -2.17 -6.37
C VAL A 104 -9.36 -2.22 -7.15
N ILE A 105 -8.56 -1.17 -6.98
CA ILE A 105 -7.25 -0.99 -7.58
C ILE A 105 -6.22 -1.47 -6.56
N ALA A 106 -5.69 -2.67 -6.77
CA ALA A 106 -4.68 -3.26 -5.90
C ALA A 106 -3.29 -3.09 -6.52
N VAL A 107 -2.39 -2.42 -5.80
CA VAL A 107 -0.99 -2.28 -6.21
C VAL A 107 -0.16 -3.32 -5.46
N CYS A 108 0.39 -4.30 -6.17
CA CYS A 108 1.20 -5.38 -5.61
C CYS A 108 2.54 -5.54 -6.36
N GLY A 109 3.42 -6.38 -5.81
CA GLY A 109 4.75 -6.67 -6.34
C GLY A 109 5.83 -6.50 -5.28
N THR A 110 7.04 -6.97 -5.51
CA THR A 110 8.09 -6.97 -4.46
C THR A 110 8.48 -5.54 -4.08
N HIS A 111 8.79 -4.71 -5.07
CA HIS A 111 9.28 -3.34 -4.87
C HIS A 111 8.34 -2.30 -5.49
N GLY A 112 8.38 -1.07 -4.96
CA GLY A 112 7.69 0.07 -5.56
C GLY A 112 6.21 0.24 -5.22
N LYS A 113 5.60 -0.73 -4.51
CA LYS A 113 4.16 -0.72 -4.14
C LYS A 113 3.68 0.63 -3.58
N SER A 114 4.26 1.08 -2.46
CA SER A 114 3.83 2.32 -1.80
C SER A 114 3.99 3.56 -2.67
N THR A 115 5.05 3.62 -3.48
CA THR A 115 5.30 4.74 -4.40
C THR A 115 4.28 4.74 -5.53
N THR A 116 4.02 3.59 -6.15
CA THR A 116 3.02 3.43 -7.22
C THR A 116 1.62 3.75 -6.71
N THR A 117 1.25 3.29 -5.50
CA THR A 117 -0.02 3.66 -4.86
C THR A 117 -0.12 5.17 -4.62
N ALA A 118 0.96 5.81 -4.16
CA ALA A 118 0.98 7.26 -3.95
C ALA A 118 0.85 8.05 -5.27
N MET A 119 1.51 7.59 -6.34
CA MET A 119 1.39 8.17 -7.69
C MET A 119 -0.03 7.98 -8.24
N ALA A 120 -0.63 6.80 -8.08
CA ALA A 120 -2.01 6.52 -8.49
C ALA A 120 -2.99 7.42 -7.73
N ALA A 121 -2.81 7.60 -6.42
CA ALA A 121 -3.63 8.50 -5.62
C ALA A 121 -3.51 9.95 -6.12
N HIS A 122 -2.29 10.42 -6.38
CA HIS A 122 -2.04 11.75 -6.92
C HIS A 122 -2.74 11.95 -8.27
N ALA A 123 -2.54 11.04 -9.22
CA ALA A 123 -3.14 11.13 -10.56
C ALA A 123 -4.67 11.10 -10.51
N LEU A 124 -5.27 10.15 -9.76
CA LEU A 124 -6.72 10.03 -9.66
C LEU A 124 -7.35 11.28 -9.04
N LEU A 125 -6.75 11.84 -7.98
CA LEU A 125 -7.24 13.07 -7.35
C LEU A 125 -7.10 14.28 -8.27
N ALA A 126 -5.97 14.42 -8.97
CA ALA A 126 -5.75 15.49 -9.94
C ALA A 126 -6.75 15.42 -11.11
N LEU A 127 -7.20 14.22 -11.47
CA LEU A 127 -8.23 13.96 -12.49
C LEU A 127 -9.66 14.09 -11.96
N GLY A 128 -9.85 14.60 -10.74
CA GLY A 128 -11.17 14.82 -10.15
C GLY A 128 -11.91 13.54 -9.76
N LYS A 129 -11.21 12.40 -9.66
CA LYS A 129 -11.78 11.19 -9.06
C LYS A 129 -11.76 11.32 -7.54
N ASP A 130 -12.63 10.56 -6.89
CA ASP A 130 -12.79 10.57 -5.45
C ASP A 130 -12.52 9.18 -4.83
N PRO A 131 -11.27 8.67 -4.90
CA PRO A 131 -10.95 7.34 -4.39
C PRO A 131 -10.84 7.32 -2.85
N THR A 132 -11.33 6.24 -2.24
CA THR A 132 -10.80 5.84 -0.93
C THR A 132 -9.40 5.26 -1.14
N VAL A 133 -8.45 5.67 -0.30
CA VAL A 133 -7.04 5.27 -0.43
C VAL A 133 -6.55 4.67 0.88
N ILE A 134 -5.81 3.57 0.81
CA ILE A 134 -5.02 2.99 1.91
C ILE A 134 -3.62 2.67 1.39
N VAL A 135 -2.58 3.21 2.01
CA VAL A 135 -1.20 3.07 1.50
C VAL A 135 -0.20 2.85 2.64
N GLY A 136 0.87 2.10 2.39
CA GLY A 136 1.92 1.78 3.37
C GLY A 136 2.88 2.93 3.71
N THR A 137 2.54 4.17 3.40
CA THR A 137 3.35 5.36 3.73
C THR A 137 2.51 6.62 3.83
N LYS A 138 3.06 7.69 4.42
CA LYS A 138 2.42 9.00 4.45
C LYS A 138 2.61 9.70 3.11
N VAL A 139 1.52 10.23 2.56
CA VAL A 139 1.49 10.82 1.22
C VAL A 139 1.05 12.29 1.31
N PRO A 140 1.83 13.24 0.75
CA PRO A 140 1.49 14.67 0.81
C PRO A 140 0.11 15.03 0.27
N VAL A 141 -0.31 14.45 -0.87
CA VAL A 141 -1.64 14.72 -1.47
C VAL A 141 -2.81 14.19 -0.63
N LEU A 142 -2.53 13.37 0.40
CA LEU A 142 -3.51 12.87 1.36
C LEU A 142 -3.40 13.63 2.71
N ASP A 143 -3.00 14.91 2.67
CA ASP A 143 -2.72 15.73 3.86
C ASP A 143 -1.65 15.13 4.78
N GLY A 144 -0.66 14.44 4.20
CA GLY A 144 0.39 13.75 4.96
C GLY A 144 -0.09 12.51 5.70
N LYS A 145 -1.29 11.99 5.39
CA LYS A 145 -1.82 10.73 5.93
C LYS A 145 -1.45 9.55 5.04
N ASN A 146 -1.69 8.36 5.57
CA ASN A 146 -1.57 7.06 4.90
C ASN A 146 -2.93 6.49 4.44
N TRP A 147 -3.98 7.31 4.53
CA TRP A 147 -5.33 6.95 4.14
C TRP A 147 -6.12 8.19 3.70
N ARG A 148 -7.20 7.95 2.96
CA ARG A 148 -8.22 8.94 2.62
C ARG A 148 -9.55 8.24 2.45
N LYS A 149 -10.63 8.83 2.98
CA LYS A 149 -12.00 8.40 2.65
C LYS A 149 -12.49 9.18 1.44
N GLY A 150 -12.83 8.48 0.36
CA GLY A 150 -13.54 9.02 -0.79
C GLY A 150 -14.95 8.44 -0.92
N GLY A 151 -15.48 8.43 -2.14
CA GLY A 151 -16.72 7.75 -2.48
C GLY A 151 -16.55 6.23 -2.53
N LYS A 152 -17.67 5.50 -2.60
CA LYS A 152 -17.68 4.02 -2.66
C LYS A 152 -17.38 3.41 -4.04
N LYS A 153 -16.99 4.23 -5.02
CA LYS A 153 -16.71 3.76 -6.38
C LYS A 153 -15.32 3.14 -6.51
N ILE A 154 -14.30 3.80 -5.97
CA ILE A 154 -12.90 3.40 -6.15
C ILE A 154 -12.24 3.21 -4.79
N LEU A 155 -11.71 2.02 -4.57
CA LEU A 155 -10.75 1.73 -3.52
C LEU A 155 -9.38 1.52 -4.15
N LEU A 156 -8.43 2.40 -3.85
CA LEU A 156 -7.03 2.25 -4.20
C LEU A 156 -6.25 1.79 -2.97
N LEU A 157 -5.56 0.67 -3.07
CA LEU A 157 -4.78 0.17 -1.94
C LEU A 157 -3.46 -0.48 -2.35
N GLU A 158 -2.54 -0.47 -1.40
CA GLU A 158 -1.35 -1.31 -1.41
C GLU A 158 -1.72 -2.74 -0.98
N ALA A 159 -1.38 -3.72 -1.82
CA ALA A 159 -1.61 -5.14 -1.60
C ALA A 159 -0.28 -5.83 -1.28
N CYS A 160 -0.19 -6.38 -0.06
CA CYS A 160 1.03 -7.01 0.45
C CYS A 160 1.00 -8.53 0.23
N GLU A 161 2.03 -9.01 -0.45
CA GLU A 161 2.30 -10.40 -0.76
C GLU A 161 2.76 -11.22 0.45
N TYR A 162 3.35 -10.59 1.48
CA TYR A 162 3.86 -11.27 2.67
C TYR A 162 2.80 -12.20 3.27
N ARG A 163 3.13 -13.49 3.40
CA ARG A 163 2.24 -14.56 3.89
C ARG A 163 0.91 -14.67 3.12
N CYS A 164 0.93 -14.37 1.82
CA CYS A 164 -0.24 -14.39 0.94
C CYS A 164 -1.39 -13.46 1.40
N SER A 165 -1.06 -12.42 2.17
CA SER A 165 -2.06 -11.56 2.81
C SER A 165 -3.00 -10.86 1.81
N PHE A 166 -2.49 -10.50 0.64
CA PHE A 166 -3.28 -9.93 -0.45
C PHE A 166 -4.40 -10.83 -0.98
N LEU A 167 -4.40 -12.16 -0.72
CA LEU A 167 -5.42 -13.09 -1.22
C LEU A 167 -6.78 -12.88 -0.54
N HIS A 168 -6.82 -12.11 0.55
CA HIS A 168 -8.05 -11.65 1.18
C HIS A 168 -8.76 -10.53 0.40
N LEU A 169 -8.07 -9.85 -0.51
CA LEU A 169 -8.61 -8.74 -1.29
C LEU A 169 -9.41 -9.24 -2.51
N HIS A 170 -10.31 -8.39 -3.00
CA HIS A 170 -11.15 -8.66 -4.17
C HIS A 170 -10.86 -7.61 -5.25
N PRO A 171 -9.72 -7.71 -5.96
CA PRO A 171 -9.33 -6.70 -6.95
C PRO A 171 -10.24 -6.75 -8.19
N THR A 172 -10.43 -5.60 -8.81
CA THR A 172 -10.96 -5.50 -10.18
C THR A 172 -9.89 -5.00 -11.16
N MET A 173 -8.85 -4.33 -10.65
CA MET A 173 -7.65 -3.98 -11.39
C MET A 173 -6.42 -4.22 -10.51
N ILE A 174 -5.37 -4.80 -11.10
CA ILE A 174 -4.09 -5.02 -10.43
C ILE A 174 -3.02 -4.20 -11.15
N LEU A 175 -2.24 -3.42 -10.39
CA LEU A 175 -0.98 -2.87 -10.84
C LEU A 175 0.12 -3.74 -10.25
N LEU A 176 0.72 -4.59 -11.09
CA LEU A 176 1.81 -5.48 -10.70
C LEU A 176 3.13 -4.78 -11.02
N THR A 177 3.91 -4.43 -10.00
CA THR A 177 5.14 -3.66 -10.18
C THR A 177 6.32 -4.51 -10.63
N ASN A 178 6.49 -5.70 -10.03
CA ASN A 178 7.52 -6.69 -10.31
C ASN A 178 7.26 -7.97 -9.48
N VAL A 179 7.80 -9.10 -9.92
CA VAL A 179 7.82 -10.36 -9.16
C VAL A 179 9.28 -10.77 -8.95
N ASP A 180 9.85 -10.34 -7.83
CA ASP A 180 11.21 -10.68 -7.43
C ASP A 180 11.19 -11.45 -6.10
N TRP A 181 11.76 -12.65 -6.08
CA TRP A 181 11.66 -13.53 -4.91
C TRP A 181 12.28 -12.88 -3.66
N ASP A 182 11.44 -12.64 -2.67
CA ASP A 182 11.76 -12.03 -1.38
C ASP A 182 10.98 -12.75 -0.27
N HIS A 183 11.11 -12.31 0.98
CA HIS A 183 10.37 -12.84 2.13
C HIS A 183 10.58 -14.36 2.32
N VAL A 184 11.83 -14.81 2.27
CA VAL A 184 12.22 -16.23 2.38
C VAL A 184 11.74 -16.88 3.69
N ASP A 185 11.43 -16.08 4.71
CA ASP A 185 10.81 -16.54 5.97
C ASP A 185 9.35 -16.99 5.79
N ALA A 186 8.63 -16.41 4.82
CA ALA A 186 7.25 -16.75 4.47
C ALA A 186 7.15 -17.60 3.18
N PHE A 187 8.13 -17.46 2.27
CA PHE A 187 8.20 -18.17 0.99
C PHE A 187 9.58 -18.84 0.83
N PRO A 188 9.79 -20.01 1.47
CA PRO A 188 11.06 -20.73 1.38
C PRO A 188 11.49 -21.09 -0.05
N LEU A 189 10.54 -21.18 -0.99
CA LEU A 189 10.80 -21.51 -2.39
C LEU A 189 10.33 -20.37 -3.31
N ARG A 190 11.09 -20.13 -4.39
CA ARG A 190 10.75 -19.13 -5.41
C ARG A 190 9.39 -19.42 -6.05
N GLU A 191 9.11 -20.69 -6.29
CA GLU A 191 7.86 -21.14 -6.91
C GLU A 191 6.65 -20.82 -6.02
N GLU A 192 6.78 -20.93 -4.69
CA GLU A 192 5.71 -20.58 -3.75
C GLU A 192 5.43 -19.07 -3.75
N TYR A 193 6.48 -18.26 -3.87
CA TYR A 193 6.35 -16.81 -4.00
C TYR A 193 5.63 -16.43 -5.30
N GLU A 194 6.08 -16.97 -6.44
CA GLU A 194 5.45 -16.74 -7.74
C GLU A 194 3.99 -17.23 -7.77
N ASP A 195 3.71 -18.40 -7.19
CA ASP A 195 2.35 -18.96 -7.12
C ASP A 195 1.39 -18.07 -6.32
N ALA A 196 1.87 -17.36 -5.30
CA ALA A 196 1.05 -16.39 -4.59
C ALA A 196 0.55 -15.27 -5.52
N PHE A 197 1.39 -14.77 -6.43
CA PHE A 197 0.98 -13.77 -7.43
C PHE A 197 0.04 -14.36 -8.48
N VAL A 198 0.30 -15.59 -8.93
CA VAL A 198 -0.58 -16.33 -9.84
C VAL A 198 -1.99 -16.44 -9.25
N GLN A 199 -2.09 -16.91 -8.00
CA GLN A 199 -3.36 -17.01 -7.29
C GLN A 199 -4.04 -15.65 -7.13
N PHE A 200 -3.28 -14.58 -6.85
CA PHE A 200 -3.84 -13.25 -6.69
C PHE A 200 -4.42 -12.70 -8.01
N VAL A 201 -3.72 -12.89 -9.12
CA VAL A 201 -4.22 -12.53 -10.47
C VAL A 201 -5.47 -13.31 -10.82
N GLN A 202 -5.55 -14.60 -10.47
CA GLN A 202 -6.74 -15.44 -10.68
C GLN A 202 -7.97 -14.99 -9.86
N LYS A 203 -7.81 -14.11 -8.87
CA LYS A 203 -8.96 -13.50 -8.17
C LYS A 203 -9.66 -12.41 -8.97
N LEU A 204 -9.05 -11.92 -10.06
CA LEU A 204 -9.69 -10.92 -10.91
C LEU A 204 -11.01 -11.47 -11.49
N PRO A 205 -12.06 -10.64 -11.55
CA PRO A 205 -13.26 -11.01 -12.30
C PRO A 205 -12.95 -11.11 -13.80
N SER A 206 -13.87 -11.68 -14.57
CA SER A 206 -13.71 -11.85 -16.03
C SER A 206 -13.53 -10.55 -16.82
N HIS A 207 -13.86 -9.40 -16.24
CA HIS A 207 -13.65 -8.07 -16.83
C HIS A 207 -12.49 -7.31 -16.16
N GLY A 208 -11.76 -7.97 -15.26
CA GLY A 208 -10.68 -7.35 -14.51
C GLY A 208 -9.41 -7.28 -15.33
N HIS A 209 -8.56 -6.29 -15.04
CA HIS A 209 -7.33 -6.04 -15.78
C HIS A 209 -6.09 -6.17 -14.90
N VAL A 210 -5.01 -6.72 -15.46
CA VAL A 210 -3.66 -6.56 -14.89
C VAL A 210 -2.89 -5.56 -15.73
N ILE A 211 -2.28 -4.58 -15.08
CA ILE A 211 -1.36 -3.61 -15.65
C ILE A 211 0.04 -3.93 -15.12
N THR A 212 0.98 -4.24 -16.01
CA THR A 212 2.36 -4.59 -15.64
C THR A 212 3.35 -4.22 -16.75
N HIS A 213 4.64 -4.43 -16.50
CA HIS A 213 5.70 -4.36 -17.50
C HIS A 213 5.91 -5.73 -18.15
N MET A 214 5.51 -5.91 -19.41
CA MET A 214 5.64 -7.22 -20.07
C MET A 214 7.09 -7.56 -20.48
N GLN A 215 7.99 -6.59 -20.43
CA GLN A 215 9.44 -6.85 -20.58
C GLN A 215 10.08 -7.46 -19.33
N ASP A 216 9.39 -7.44 -18.18
CA ASP A 216 9.80 -8.16 -16.96
C ASP A 216 9.39 -9.64 -17.10
N ALA A 217 10.38 -10.52 -17.19
CA ALA A 217 10.16 -11.94 -17.51
C ALA A 217 9.36 -12.65 -16.42
N GLU A 218 9.61 -12.32 -15.15
CA GLU A 218 8.90 -12.87 -14.00
C GLU A 218 7.44 -12.42 -13.97
N CYS A 219 7.15 -11.17 -14.30
CA CYS A 219 5.77 -10.69 -14.46
C CYS A 219 5.07 -11.43 -15.61
N ALA A 220 5.71 -11.50 -16.77
CA ALA A 220 5.12 -12.16 -17.94
C ALA A 220 4.83 -13.65 -17.67
N ASP A 221 5.74 -14.36 -16.99
CA ASP A 221 5.57 -15.75 -16.60
C ASP A 221 4.44 -15.95 -15.57
N ALA A 222 4.35 -15.08 -14.56
CA ALA A 222 3.25 -15.10 -13.59
C ALA A 222 1.88 -14.92 -14.26
N LEU A 223 1.76 -14.00 -15.23
CA LEU A 223 0.51 -13.78 -15.98
C LEU A 223 0.17 -14.93 -16.92
N LEU A 224 1.17 -15.53 -17.55
CA LEU A 224 1.00 -16.72 -18.39
C LEU A 224 0.49 -17.90 -17.55
N LYS A 225 1.11 -18.17 -16.39
CA LYS A 225 0.68 -19.21 -15.44
C LYS A 225 -0.72 -18.95 -14.88
N ALA A 226 -1.07 -17.68 -14.65
CA ALA A 226 -2.41 -17.30 -14.20
C ALA A 226 -3.50 -17.47 -15.27
N GLY A 227 -3.13 -17.57 -16.54
CA GLY A 227 -4.09 -17.58 -17.66
C GLY A 227 -4.81 -16.24 -17.82
N CYS A 228 -4.13 -15.13 -17.52
CA CYS A 228 -4.74 -13.80 -17.59
C CYS A 228 -4.93 -13.34 -19.04
N GLU A 229 -6.18 -13.12 -19.46
CA GLU A 229 -6.51 -12.67 -20.82
C GLU A 229 -6.46 -11.14 -20.97
N HIS A 230 -6.67 -10.40 -19.89
CA HIS A 230 -6.84 -8.95 -19.89
C HIS A 230 -5.61 -8.24 -19.32
N VAL A 231 -4.54 -8.25 -20.10
CA VAL A 231 -3.26 -7.61 -19.74
C VAL A 231 -3.10 -6.30 -20.47
N ILE A 232 -2.67 -5.27 -19.74
CA ILE A 232 -2.31 -3.95 -20.25
C ILE A 232 -0.80 -3.78 -20.04
N ASP A 233 -0.06 -3.70 -21.14
CA ASP A 233 1.39 -3.50 -21.11
C ASP A 233 1.75 -2.02 -20.87
N ALA A 234 2.35 -1.73 -19.72
CA ALA A 234 2.79 -0.39 -19.36
C ALA A 234 3.99 0.09 -20.18
N ASP A 235 4.73 -0.82 -20.81
CA ASP A 235 5.89 -0.50 -21.65
C ASP A 235 5.49 0.11 -23.01
N ASP A 236 4.28 -0.19 -23.49
CA ASP A 236 3.76 0.28 -24.78
C ASP A 236 3.08 1.66 -24.68
N ILE A 237 2.43 1.95 -23.55
CA ILE A 237 1.53 3.11 -23.40
C ILE A 237 2.29 4.44 -23.23
N SER A 238 3.52 4.39 -22.74
CA SER A 238 4.08 5.51 -21.96
C SER A 238 5.25 6.27 -22.61
N ARG A 239 5.76 5.85 -23.78
CA ARG A 239 6.93 6.53 -24.38
C ARG A 239 6.69 8.01 -24.72
N LEU A 240 5.45 8.44 -24.89
CA LEU A 240 5.10 9.83 -25.26
C LEU A 240 4.66 10.70 -24.08
N GLN A 241 4.39 10.12 -22.91
CA GLN A 241 3.81 10.80 -21.74
C GLN A 241 4.63 10.59 -20.46
N GLU A 242 5.85 10.05 -20.59
CA GLU A 242 6.71 9.73 -19.45
C GLU A 242 7.07 11.01 -18.66
N PRO A 243 6.74 11.07 -17.36
CA PRO A 243 7.03 12.24 -16.53
C PRO A 243 8.54 12.41 -16.35
N LYS A 244 8.96 13.65 -16.07
CA LYS A 244 10.38 13.98 -15.80
C LYS A 244 10.81 13.58 -14.38
N LEU A 245 10.64 12.32 -14.04
CA LEU A 245 11.06 11.73 -12.77
C LEU A 245 12.48 11.17 -12.87
N TRP A 246 13.25 11.33 -11.79
CA TRP A 246 14.60 10.83 -11.66
C TRP A 246 14.59 9.37 -11.18
N GLY A 247 15.44 8.54 -11.77
CA GLY A 247 15.50 7.12 -11.49
C GLY A 247 14.56 6.29 -12.36
N LYS A 248 15.11 5.23 -12.97
CA LYS A 248 14.36 4.30 -13.82
C LYS A 248 13.12 3.75 -13.10
N HIS A 249 13.27 3.29 -11.86
CA HIS A 249 12.19 2.70 -11.07
C HIS A 249 11.02 3.67 -10.80
N MET A 250 11.29 4.97 -10.62
CA MET A 250 10.23 5.98 -10.46
C MET A 250 9.46 6.17 -11.76
N ARG A 251 10.18 6.15 -12.89
CA ARG A 251 9.56 6.22 -14.21
C ARG A 251 8.74 4.96 -14.50
N ASP A 252 9.28 3.76 -14.24
CA ASP A 252 8.55 2.50 -14.39
C ASP A 252 7.23 2.52 -13.57
N ASN A 253 7.29 2.89 -12.29
CA ASN A 253 6.10 3.07 -11.46
C ASN A 253 5.08 4.05 -12.07
N SER A 254 5.56 5.17 -12.63
CA SER A 254 4.68 6.15 -13.28
C SER A 254 4.01 5.61 -14.55
N ARG A 255 4.67 4.71 -15.30
CA ARG A 255 4.10 4.07 -16.50
C ARG A 255 2.91 3.19 -16.14
N LEU A 256 2.99 2.45 -15.03
CA LEU A 256 1.85 1.68 -14.50
C LEU A 256 0.65 2.58 -14.20
N VAL A 257 0.90 3.76 -13.61
CA VAL A 257 -0.16 4.73 -13.27
C VAL A 257 -0.75 5.41 -14.51
N ILE A 258 0.08 5.72 -15.50
CA ILE A 258 -0.38 6.24 -16.80
C ILE A 258 -1.26 5.20 -17.50
N ALA A 259 -0.81 3.94 -17.54
CA ALA A 259 -1.59 2.83 -18.10
C ALA A 259 -2.91 2.62 -17.36
N LEU A 260 -2.91 2.73 -16.02
CA LEU A 260 -4.13 2.75 -15.21
C LEU A 260 -5.09 3.86 -15.63
N CYS A 261 -4.58 5.08 -15.83
CA CYS A 261 -5.42 6.21 -16.26
C CYS A 261 -6.08 5.92 -17.62
N HIS A 262 -5.32 5.40 -18.60
CA HIS A 262 -5.86 5.02 -19.90
C HIS A 262 -6.90 3.89 -19.79
N ALA A 263 -6.64 2.88 -18.95
CA ALA A 263 -7.60 1.80 -18.68
C ALA A 263 -8.93 2.29 -18.07
N MET A 264 -8.91 3.47 -17.43
CA MET A 264 -10.07 4.13 -16.83
C MET A 264 -10.64 5.26 -17.71
N ASP A 265 -10.23 5.34 -18.97
CA ASP A 265 -10.61 6.40 -19.92
C ASP A 265 -10.28 7.83 -19.42
N LEU A 266 -9.13 7.99 -18.75
CA LEU A 266 -8.63 9.27 -18.23
C LEU A 266 -7.41 9.75 -19.00
N CYS A 267 -7.24 11.06 -19.13
CA CYS A 267 -6.12 11.66 -19.87
C CYS A 267 -4.98 12.08 -18.90
N PRO A 268 -3.83 11.39 -18.86
CA PRO A 268 -2.85 11.57 -17.79
C PRO A 268 -1.78 12.65 -18.05
N ALA A 269 -1.94 13.49 -19.07
CA ALA A 269 -0.89 14.39 -19.54
C ALA A 269 -0.36 15.36 -18.45
N GLY A 270 0.94 15.23 -18.11
CA GLY A 270 1.63 16.11 -17.16
C GLY A 270 1.30 15.88 -15.67
N LEU A 271 0.48 14.87 -15.34
CA LEU A 271 -0.07 14.70 -13.98
C LEU A 271 0.94 14.26 -12.91
N LEU A 272 2.14 13.84 -13.28
CA LEU A 272 3.13 13.32 -12.35
C LEU A 272 4.44 14.13 -12.38
N ASP A 273 4.49 15.22 -13.16
CA ASP A 273 5.69 16.05 -13.29
C ASP A 273 6.03 16.81 -12.00
N ASP A 274 5.04 17.06 -11.14
CA ASP A 274 5.19 17.70 -9.84
C ASP A 274 5.24 16.71 -8.67
N PHE A 275 5.14 15.40 -8.91
CA PHE A 275 5.23 14.40 -7.86
C PHE A 275 6.61 14.48 -7.16
N ARG A 276 6.60 14.80 -5.85
CA ARG A 276 7.83 15.00 -5.04
C ARG A 276 8.23 13.80 -4.17
N GLY A 277 7.59 12.65 -4.38
CA GLY A 277 7.79 11.47 -3.53
C GLY A 277 6.81 11.40 -2.37
N CYS A 278 7.06 10.46 -1.47
CA CYS A 278 6.28 10.23 -0.26
C CYS A 278 7.21 9.97 0.92
N TRP A 279 6.65 9.91 2.13
CA TRP A 279 7.45 9.77 3.35
C TRP A 279 8.40 8.57 3.27
N ARG A 280 9.69 8.84 3.49
CA ARG A 280 10.79 7.88 3.38
C ARG A 280 10.95 7.21 2.01
N ARG A 281 10.51 7.83 0.91
CA ARG A 281 10.72 7.36 -0.47
C ARG A 281 11.36 8.48 -1.28
N MET A 282 12.69 8.52 -1.28
CA MET A 282 13.53 9.59 -1.79
C MET A 282 13.09 10.98 -1.30
N GLU A 283 12.68 11.05 -0.02
CA GLU A 283 12.11 12.24 0.60
C GLU A 283 13.21 13.27 0.89
N GLU A 284 13.12 14.46 0.32
CA GLU A 284 14.01 15.56 0.67
C GLU A 284 13.66 16.13 2.05
N LYS A 285 14.56 15.94 3.03
CA LYS A 285 14.38 16.46 4.40
C LYS A 285 14.86 17.90 4.56
N GLY A 286 15.56 18.43 3.56
CA GLY A 286 16.16 19.76 3.56
C GLY A 286 17.68 19.72 3.51
N GLN A 287 18.32 20.80 3.94
CA GLN A 287 19.78 20.94 3.90
C GLN A 287 20.35 21.14 5.30
N THR A 288 21.53 20.58 5.54
CA THR A 288 22.32 20.88 6.74
C THR A 288 22.80 22.33 6.73
N LYS A 289 23.25 22.83 7.89
CA LYS A 289 23.87 24.16 8.02
C LYS A 289 25.03 24.44 7.06
N HIS A 290 25.65 23.40 6.50
CA HIS A 290 26.77 23.49 5.56
C HIS A 290 26.38 23.16 4.11
N GLY A 291 25.07 23.11 3.80
CA GLY A 291 24.56 22.94 2.44
C GLY A 291 24.45 21.50 1.94
N ALA A 292 24.76 20.50 2.76
CA ALA A 292 24.53 19.10 2.38
C ALA A 292 23.03 18.80 2.34
N LEU A 293 22.53 18.34 1.20
CA LEU A 293 21.14 17.89 1.03
C LEU A 293 20.94 16.56 1.76
N VAL A 294 19.88 16.46 2.55
CA VAL A 294 19.50 15.25 3.29
C VAL A 294 18.29 14.63 2.61
N ILE A 295 18.43 13.36 2.24
CA ILE A 295 17.38 12.56 1.59
C ILE A 295 17.16 11.32 2.43
N ASP A 296 15.90 11.04 2.78
CA ASP A 296 15.47 9.87 3.53
C ASP A 296 14.84 8.85 2.58
N ASP A 297 15.33 7.61 2.62
CA ASP A 297 14.83 6.51 1.80
C ASP A 297 14.73 5.21 2.61
N TYR A 298 13.67 4.45 2.36
CA TYR A 298 13.35 3.20 3.05
C TYR A 298 13.98 1.96 2.40
N ALA A 299 14.77 2.12 1.33
CA ALA A 299 15.47 1.03 0.68
C ALA A 299 16.19 0.13 1.70
N HIS A 300 15.79 -1.14 1.71
CA HIS A 300 16.35 -2.17 2.59
C HIS A 300 16.73 -3.42 1.81
N HIS A 301 16.12 -3.64 0.65
CA HIS A 301 16.54 -4.67 -0.29
C HIS A 301 17.70 -4.16 -1.18
N PRO A 302 18.72 -5.00 -1.53
CA PRO A 302 19.84 -4.57 -2.35
C PRO A 302 19.45 -3.91 -3.68
N LYS A 303 18.39 -4.39 -4.34
CA LYS A 303 17.89 -3.76 -5.58
C LYS A 303 17.34 -2.36 -5.34
N GLU A 304 16.63 -2.13 -4.23
CA GLU A 304 16.11 -0.81 -3.85
C GLU A 304 17.24 0.17 -3.53
N ILE A 305 18.28 -0.29 -2.83
CA ILE A 305 19.46 0.52 -2.49
C ILE A 305 20.17 0.95 -3.78
N MET A 306 20.41 0.00 -4.69
CA MET A 306 21.03 0.29 -5.98
C MET A 306 20.18 1.22 -6.85
N ALA A 307 18.86 1.04 -6.85
CA ALA A 307 17.93 1.91 -7.57
C ALA A 307 17.96 3.34 -7.02
N THR A 308 18.02 3.50 -5.70
CA THR A 308 18.16 4.80 -5.01
C THR A 308 19.49 5.46 -5.35
N VAL A 309 20.60 4.75 -5.25
CA VAL A 309 21.94 5.27 -5.60
C VAL A 309 21.99 5.71 -7.05
N ALA A 310 21.45 4.91 -7.98
CA ALA A 310 21.40 5.24 -9.39
C ALA A 310 20.58 6.52 -9.63
N ALA A 311 19.40 6.64 -9.01
CA ALA A 311 18.56 7.82 -9.13
C ALA A 311 19.22 9.08 -8.53
N MET A 312 19.95 8.95 -7.42
CA MET A 312 20.72 10.05 -6.82
C MET A 312 21.86 10.51 -7.73
N ARG A 313 22.59 9.57 -8.35
CA ARG A 313 23.65 9.90 -9.31
C ARG A 313 23.11 10.53 -10.58
N GLU A 314 21.93 10.10 -11.04
CA GLU A 314 21.24 10.71 -12.18
C GLU A 314 20.86 12.16 -11.86
N ARG A 315 20.27 12.39 -10.68
CA ARG A 315 19.76 13.71 -10.26
C ARG A 315 20.84 14.70 -9.83
N TYR A 316 21.92 14.20 -9.23
CA TYR A 316 22.99 15.00 -8.65
C TYR A 316 24.38 14.51 -9.11
N PRO A 317 24.69 14.58 -10.42
CA PRO A 317 25.90 13.98 -10.98
C PRO A 317 27.20 14.55 -10.39
N ASP A 318 27.20 15.84 -10.03
CA ASP A 318 28.38 16.54 -9.52
C ASP A 318 28.47 16.55 -7.98
N ARG A 319 27.50 15.93 -7.28
CA ARG A 319 27.50 15.90 -5.81
C ARG A 319 28.07 14.59 -5.31
N ARG A 320 28.89 14.66 -4.25
CA ARG A 320 29.32 13.46 -3.53
C ARG A 320 28.13 12.87 -2.76
N LEU A 321 27.75 11.64 -3.10
CA LEU A 321 26.86 10.82 -2.29
C LEU A 321 27.63 10.26 -1.09
N ILE A 322 27.08 10.41 0.10
CA ILE A 322 27.65 9.93 1.37
C ILE A 322 26.73 8.85 1.91
#